data_AF-A0A935MY42-F1
#
_entry.id   AF-A0A935MY42-F1
#
_cell.length_a   1.000
_cell.length_b   1.000
_cell.length_c   1.000
_cell.angle_alpha   90.00
_cell.angle_beta   90.00
_cell.angle_gamma   90.00
#
_symmetry.space_group_name_H-M   'P 1'
#
loop_
_entity.id
_entity.type
_entity.pdbx_description
1 polymer ?
#
loop_
_entity_poly.entity_id
_entity_poly.type
_entity_poly.pdbx_seq_one_letter_code
_entity_poly.pdbx_strand_id
1 'polypeptide(L)'
;MLFLILAILCSSSLALILKQGHVKNSNTVLLINANYLTASSIALVFVIFKYGFHYSLNSILFGLVLGLLFVSTFILYSKAISQAGTALATVSARLSILIPVILSIIYFGESPDLKMLMGFLLALITLYLFYLSLKNHTNHPGTGNKYIYLFLLLVGIGFVDFAMKMFEHNFPKEEKGVFVFTIFFAAFIYTTTYLKVKKIKFDKGTYRLGLLLGIPNVFAIHFLLAALSELPAIIVFPIQNIGVIVITAIAAYLIWKEKINLYGKIAIAVGIAAILLLKL
;
A
#
# COMPACT_ATOMS: atom_id res chain seq x y z
N MET A 1 -0.87 15.40 -11.06
CA MET A 1 -1.51 14.18 -11.65
C MET A 1 -0.53 13.14 -12.18
N LEU A 2 0.55 13.52 -12.87
CA LEU A 2 1.56 12.58 -13.36
C LEU A 2 2.12 11.70 -12.23
N PHE A 3 2.44 12.30 -11.07
CA PHE A 3 2.92 11.56 -9.90
C PHE A 3 1.92 10.52 -9.41
N LEU A 4 0.63 10.79 -9.45
CA LEU A 4 -0.39 9.82 -9.05
C LEU A 4 -0.41 8.61 -10.00
N ILE A 5 -0.30 8.83 -11.31
CA ILE A 5 -0.21 7.75 -12.30
C ILE A 5 1.04 6.91 -12.06
N LEU A 6 2.20 7.55 -11.82
CA LEU A 6 3.44 6.84 -11.51
C LEU A 6 3.35 6.06 -10.20
N ALA A 7 2.71 6.62 -9.17
CA ALA A 7 2.45 5.95 -7.90
C ALA A 7 1.58 4.70 -8.10
N ILE A 8 0.53 4.80 -8.93
CA ILE A 8 -0.33 3.67 -9.31
C ILE A 8 0.48 2.59 -10.01
N LEU A 9 1.26 2.93 -11.05
CA LEU A 9 2.06 1.96 -11.81
C LEU A 9 3.09 1.24 -10.91
N CYS A 10 3.76 1.98 -10.03
CA CYS A 10 4.70 1.41 -9.07
C CYS A 10 3.98 0.50 -8.05
N SER A 11 2.85 0.95 -7.50
CA SER A 11 2.04 0.18 -6.55
C SER A 11 1.45 -1.09 -7.18
N SER A 12 1.03 -1.02 -8.45
CA SER A 12 0.58 -2.19 -9.23
C SER A 12 1.72 -3.16 -9.47
N SER A 13 2.91 -2.67 -9.85
CA SER A 13 4.09 -3.50 -10.04
C SER A 13 4.47 -4.24 -8.76
N LEU A 14 4.49 -3.52 -7.62
CA LEU A 14 4.67 -4.09 -6.29
C LEU A 14 3.68 -5.23 -6.01
N ALA A 15 2.38 -5.00 -6.24
CA ALA A 15 1.34 -6.00 -6.03
C ALA A 15 1.52 -7.25 -6.92
N LEU A 16 1.89 -7.07 -8.20
CA LEU A 16 2.13 -8.15 -9.15
C LEU A 16 3.36 -8.98 -8.77
N ILE A 17 4.44 -8.34 -8.30
CA ILE A 17 5.65 -9.03 -7.84
C ILE A 17 5.36 -9.82 -6.54
N LEU A 18 4.59 -9.25 -5.60
CA LEU A 18 4.13 -9.97 -4.40
C LEU A 18 3.30 -11.20 -4.78
N LYS A 19 2.37 -11.05 -5.73
CA LYS A 19 1.58 -12.16 -6.26
C LYS A 19 2.48 -13.23 -6.88
N GLN A 20 3.48 -12.84 -7.67
CA GLN A 20 4.45 -13.77 -8.24
C GLN A 20 5.24 -14.53 -7.16
N GLY A 21 5.55 -13.88 -6.03
CA GLY A 21 6.16 -14.51 -4.86
C GLY A 21 5.26 -15.56 -4.23
N HIS A 22 3.96 -15.27 -4.10
CA HIS A 22 2.97 -16.25 -3.65
C HIS A 22 2.88 -17.45 -4.60
N VAL A 23 2.83 -17.23 -5.91
CA VAL A 23 2.82 -18.32 -6.92
C VAL A 23 4.07 -19.20 -6.81
N LYS A 24 5.21 -18.62 -6.45
CA LYS A 24 6.48 -19.34 -6.25
C LYS A 24 6.66 -19.91 -4.83
N ASN A 25 5.64 -19.83 -3.96
CA ASN A 25 5.72 -20.23 -2.56
C ASN A 25 6.93 -19.62 -1.81
N SER A 26 7.27 -18.38 -2.17
CA SER A 26 8.41 -17.67 -1.57
C SER A 26 8.13 -17.35 -0.09
N ASN A 27 9.19 -17.36 0.73
CA ASN A 27 9.05 -16.94 2.12
C ASN A 27 8.77 -15.43 2.21
N THR A 28 7.58 -15.05 2.66
CA THR A 28 7.11 -13.65 2.69
C THR A 28 8.04 -12.73 3.49
N VAL A 29 8.59 -13.19 4.62
CA VAL A 29 9.45 -12.35 5.46
C VAL A 29 10.79 -12.09 4.78
N LEU A 30 11.39 -13.12 4.16
CA LEU A 30 12.65 -12.97 3.43
C LEU A 30 12.49 -12.06 2.20
N LEU A 31 11.37 -12.21 1.48
CA LEU A 31 11.02 -11.36 0.34
C LEU A 31 10.88 -9.89 0.76
N ILE A 32 10.14 -9.62 1.84
CA ILE A 32 9.91 -8.27 2.35
C ILE A 32 11.21 -7.66 2.91
N ASN A 33 12.07 -8.45 3.54
CA ASN A 33 13.37 -7.97 4.01
C ASN A 33 14.26 -7.47 2.86
N ALA A 34 14.39 -8.26 1.79
CA ALA A 34 15.17 -7.87 0.61
C ALA A 34 14.59 -6.63 -0.10
N ASN A 35 13.26 -6.51 -0.10
CA ASN A 35 12.56 -5.31 -0.54
C ASN A 35 13.00 -4.08 0.25
N TYR A 36 12.93 -4.13 1.58
CA TYR A 36 13.30 -2.99 2.42
C TYR A 36 14.79 -2.64 2.34
N LEU A 37 15.67 -3.63 2.14
CA LEU A 37 17.08 -3.37 1.84
C LEU A 37 17.23 -2.53 0.56
N THR A 38 16.57 -2.94 -0.53
CA THR A 38 16.66 -2.23 -1.81
C THR A 38 16.01 -0.84 -1.71
N ALA A 39 14.83 -0.76 -1.09
CA ALA A 39 14.12 0.50 -0.92
C ALA A 39 14.91 1.51 -0.07
N SER A 40 15.50 1.07 1.05
CA SER A 40 16.37 1.93 1.87
C SER A 40 17.65 2.31 1.15
N SER A 41 18.28 1.41 0.39
CA SER A 41 19.47 1.73 -0.41
C SER A 41 19.19 2.79 -1.46
N ILE A 42 18.08 2.67 -2.21
CA ILE A 42 17.68 3.67 -3.20
C ILE A 42 17.29 4.99 -2.53
N ALA A 43 16.57 4.95 -1.41
CA ALA A 43 16.24 6.15 -0.65
C ALA A 43 17.50 6.88 -0.16
N LEU A 44 18.52 6.15 0.29
CA LEU A 44 19.82 6.71 0.69
C LEU A 44 20.54 7.36 -0.50
N VAL A 45 20.50 6.76 -1.68
CA VAL A 45 21.02 7.37 -2.92
C VAL A 45 20.30 8.70 -3.20
N PHE A 46 18.98 8.77 -3.04
CA PHE A 46 18.26 10.04 -3.18
C PHE A 46 18.64 11.07 -2.12
N VAL A 47 18.90 10.65 -0.88
CA VAL A 47 19.42 11.54 0.17
C VAL A 47 20.79 12.11 -0.25
N ILE A 48 21.72 11.27 -0.70
CA ILE A 48 23.08 11.70 -1.05
C ILE A 48 23.09 12.65 -2.25
N PHE A 49 22.34 12.34 -3.31
CA PHE A 49 22.49 13.03 -4.60
C PHE A 49 21.40 14.05 -4.92
N LYS A 50 20.25 14.05 -4.24
CA LYS A 50 19.12 14.93 -4.56
C LYS A 50 18.66 15.79 -3.39
N TYR A 51 18.43 15.18 -2.24
CA TYR A 51 17.81 15.87 -1.10
C TYR A 51 18.81 16.48 -0.14
N GLY A 52 20.03 15.94 -0.02
CA GLY A 52 20.91 16.25 1.09
C GLY A 52 20.44 15.62 2.41
N PHE A 53 21.27 15.73 3.43
CA PHE A 53 20.97 15.23 4.78
C PHE A 53 20.22 16.29 5.60
N HIS A 54 19.03 16.67 5.14
CA HIS A 54 18.12 17.53 5.89
C HIS A 54 17.17 16.68 6.73
N TYR A 55 17.18 16.86 8.05
CA TYR A 55 16.31 16.15 8.96
C TYR A 55 16.12 16.92 10.27
N SER A 56 14.98 16.70 10.89
CA SER A 56 14.70 17.05 12.28
C SER A 56 14.62 15.78 13.13
N LEU A 57 14.83 15.91 14.44
CA LEU A 57 14.63 14.77 15.35
C LEU A 57 13.20 14.23 15.26
N ASN A 58 12.23 15.14 15.10
CA ASN A 58 10.82 14.80 14.99
C ASN A 58 10.54 13.97 13.73
N SER A 59 11.11 14.30 12.57
CA SER A 59 10.87 13.51 11.34
C SER A 59 11.52 12.14 11.39
N ILE A 60 12.70 12.02 12.01
CA ILE A 60 13.34 10.72 12.23
C ILE A 60 12.48 9.85 13.15
N LEU A 61 12.05 10.37 14.31
CA LEU A 61 11.21 9.63 15.24
C LEU A 61 9.88 9.21 14.58
N PHE A 62 9.26 10.12 13.83
CA PHE A 62 8.06 9.84 13.06
C PHE A 62 8.29 8.72 12.03
N GLY A 63 9.38 8.80 11.26
CA GLY A 63 9.78 7.77 10.29
C GLY A 63 10.10 6.42 10.92
N LEU A 64 10.72 6.38 12.10
CA LEU A 64 11.01 5.14 12.83
C LEU A 64 9.72 4.44 13.27
N VAL A 65 8.80 5.19 13.89
CA VAL A 65 7.49 4.67 14.32
C VAL A 65 6.70 4.16 13.11
N LEU A 66 6.69 4.94 12.03
CA LEU A 66 6.00 4.57 10.79
C LEU A 66 6.64 3.33 10.13
N GLY A 67 7.96 3.18 10.15
CA GLY A 67 8.65 1.99 9.69
C GLY A 67 8.24 0.72 10.44
N LEU A 68 8.12 0.79 11.77
CA LEU A 68 7.62 -0.32 12.59
C LEU A 68 6.16 -0.64 12.28
N LEU A 69 5.31 0.38 12.09
CA LEU A 69 3.92 0.21 11.69
C LEU A 69 3.82 -0.41 10.28
N PHE A 70 4.69 -0.02 9.36
CA PHE A 70 4.78 -0.57 8.00
C PHE A 70 5.05 -2.08 8.02
N VAL A 71 6.03 -2.55 8.81
CA VAL A 71 6.27 -3.99 8.91
C VAL A 71 5.12 -4.71 9.62
N SER A 72 4.58 -4.09 10.67
CA SER A 72 3.48 -4.67 11.45
C SER A 72 2.24 -4.88 10.58
N THR A 73 1.90 -3.93 9.71
CA THR A 73 0.77 -4.05 8.76
C THR A 73 0.99 -5.16 7.73
N PHE A 74 2.22 -5.35 7.22
CA PHE A 74 2.53 -6.50 6.35
C PHE A 74 2.33 -7.85 7.07
N ILE A 75 2.78 -7.97 8.32
CA ILE A 75 2.59 -9.19 9.11
C ILE A 75 1.10 -9.41 9.41
N LEU A 76 0.38 -8.34 9.79
CA LEU A 76 -1.07 -8.38 10.01
C LEU A 76 -1.79 -8.79 8.73
N TYR A 77 -1.37 -8.32 7.56
CA TYR A 77 -1.98 -8.67 6.30
C TYR A 77 -1.83 -10.17 6.02
N SER A 78 -0.62 -10.71 6.20
CA SER A 78 -0.38 -12.16 6.09
C SER A 78 -1.25 -12.97 7.05
N LYS A 79 -1.40 -12.52 8.31
CA LYS A 79 -2.27 -13.18 9.30
C LYS A 79 -3.74 -13.09 8.91
N ALA A 80 -4.21 -11.93 8.46
CA ALA A 80 -5.57 -11.73 7.99
C ALA A 80 -5.92 -12.65 6.81
N ILE A 81 -4.99 -12.82 5.86
CA ILE A 81 -5.15 -13.79 4.76
C ILE A 81 -5.31 -15.21 5.32
N SER A 82 -4.46 -15.60 6.27
CA SER A 82 -4.54 -16.95 6.85
C SER A 82 -5.83 -17.23 7.65
N GLN A 83 -6.42 -16.22 8.28
CA GLN A 83 -7.58 -16.36 9.18
C GLN A 83 -8.93 -16.09 8.51
N ALA A 84 -8.98 -15.15 7.56
CA ALA A 84 -10.20 -14.68 6.92
C ALA A 84 -10.23 -14.97 5.40
N GLY A 85 -9.14 -15.46 4.83
CA GLY A 85 -8.97 -15.64 3.40
C GLY A 85 -8.56 -14.36 2.68
N THR A 86 -8.00 -14.53 1.48
CA THR A 86 -7.45 -13.44 0.67
C THR A 86 -8.48 -12.37 0.31
N ALA A 87 -9.72 -12.76 0.04
CA ALA A 87 -10.78 -11.82 -0.35
C ALA A 87 -11.10 -10.81 0.74
N LEU A 88 -11.43 -11.28 1.96
CA LEU A 88 -11.75 -10.41 3.10
C LEU A 88 -10.55 -9.57 3.54
N ALA A 89 -9.35 -10.17 3.60
CA ALA A 89 -8.14 -9.44 3.97
C ALA A 89 -7.82 -8.32 2.98
N THR A 90 -7.95 -8.58 1.67
CA THR A 90 -7.69 -7.57 0.64
C THR A 90 -8.69 -6.44 0.71
N VAL A 91 -9.97 -6.75 0.90
CA VAL A 91 -11.03 -5.72 0.99
C VAL A 91 -10.86 -4.87 2.24
N SER A 92 -10.55 -5.49 3.39
CA SER A 92 -10.21 -4.78 4.61
C SER A 92 -9.01 -3.85 4.42
N ALA A 93 -7.96 -4.31 3.75
CA ALA A 93 -6.79 -3.48 3.42
C ALA A 93 -7.11 -2.33 2.46
N ARG A 94 -8.10 -2.48 1.56
CA ARG A 94 -8.50 -1.41 0.63
C ARG A 94 -9.49 -0.41 1.25
N LEU A 95 -10.34 -0.88 2.17
CA LEU A 95 -11.24 -0.04 2.95
C LEU A 95 -10.51 0.83 3.98
N SER A 96 -9.24 0.56 4.25
CA SER A 96 -8.38 1.42 5.07
C SER A 96 -8.40 2.87 4.61
N ILE A 97 -8.66 3.10 3.33
CA ILE A 97 -8.80 4.39 2.68
C ILE A 97 -9.75 5.37 3.38
N LEU A 98 -10.76 4.86 4.08
CA LEU A 98 -11.68 5.68 4.85
C LEU A 98 -10.94 6.51 5.91
N ILE A 99 -9.92 5.93 6.53
CA ILE A 99 -9.16 6.58 7.61
C ILE A 99 -8.38 7.81 7.12
N PRO A 100 -7.45 7.72 6.14
CA PRO A 100 -6.72 8.88 5.70
C PRO A 100 -7.64 9.93 5.08
N VAL A 101 -8.72 9.56 4.40
CA VAL A 101 -9.67 10.53 3.83
C VAL A 101 -10.43 11.28 4.93
N ILE A 102 -11.07 10.56 5.86
CA ILE A 102 -11.85 11.19 6.93
C ILE A 102 -10.95 12.04 7.83
N LEU A 103 -9.78 11.51 8.22
CA LEU A 103 -8.85 12.27 9.06
C LEU A 103 -8.26 13.47 8.30
N SER A 104 -8.11 13.42 6.98
CA SER A 104 -7.63 14.59 6.23
C SER A 104 -8.68 15.70 6.15
N ILE A 105 -9.96 15.34 6.02
CA ILE A 105 -11.08 16.31 6.09
C ILE A 105 -11.11 16.97 7.47
N ILE A 106 -10.99 16.19 8.55
CA ILE A 106 -11.10 16.70 9.91
C ILE A 106 -9.86 17.51 10.31
N TYR A 107 -8.65 17.00 10.04
CA TYR A 107 -7.41 17.56 10.58
C TYR A 107 -6.80 18.65 9.70
N PHE A 108 -6.89 18.51 8.37
CA PHE A 108 -6.36 19.50 7.43
C PHE A 108 -7.44 20.43 6.86
N GLY A 109 -8.70 20.27 7.27
CA GLY A 109 -9.81 21.08 6.79
C GLY A 109 -10.10 20.92 5.30
N GLU A 110 -9.74 19.77 4.70
CA GLU A 110 -10.11 19.49 3.30
C GLU A 110 -11.63 19.56 3.17
N SER A 111 -12.12 20.46 2.31
CA SER A 111 -13.55 20.70 2.08
C SER A 111 -13.96 20.11 0.74
N PRO A 112 -14.33 18.81 0.68
CA PRO A 112 -14.66 18.17 -0.58
C PRO A 112 -15.97 18.73 -1.15
N ASP A 113 -16.00 18.94 -2.46
CA ASP A 113 -17.23 19.30 -3.15
C ASP A 113 -18.15 18.07 -3.35
N LEU A 114 -19.34 18.31 -3.89
CA LEU A 114 -20.33 17.26 -4.12
C LEU A 114 -19.83 16.19 -5.10
N LYS A 115 -19.03 16.55 -6.11
CA LYS A 115 -18.50 15.61 -7.09
C LYS A 115 -17.47 14.70 -6.45
N MET A 116 -16.58 15.24 -5.62
CA MET A 116 -15.58 14.47 -4.88
C MET A 116 -16.26 13.46 -3.95
N LEU A 117 -17.32 13.86 -3.25
CA LEU A 117 -18.11 12.97 -2.40
C LEU A 117 -18.81 11.86 -3.21
N MET A 118 -19.43 12.19 -4.34
CA MET A 118 -20.04 11.19 -5.22
C MET A 118 -19.00 10.22 -5.80
N GLY A 119 -17.84 10.73 -6.22
CA GLY A 119 -16.74 9.94 -6.73
C GLY A 119 -16.17 9.00 -5.66
N PHE A 120 -16.07 9.48 -4.41
CA PHE A 120 -15.66 8.66 -3.28
C PHE A 120 -16.70 7.57 -2.94
N LEU A 121 -17.99 7.88 -3.00
CA LEU A 121 -19.04 6.87 -2.84
C LEU A 121 -18.97 5.78 -3.92
N LEU A 122 -18.74 6.17 -5.19
CA LEU A 122 -18.52 5.21 -6.28
C LEU A 122 -17.24 4.38 -6.06
N ALA A 123 -16.20 4.96 -5.46
CA ALA A 123 -15.00 4.23 -5.06
C ALA A 123 -15.32 3.13 -4.03
N LEU A 124 -16.13 3.42 -3.02
CA LEU A 124 -16.57 2.43 -2.03
C LEU A 124 -17.43 1.33 -2.66
N ILE A 125 -18.34 1.68 -3.58
CA ILE A 125 -19.13 0.72 -4.34
C ILE A 125 -18.20 -0.18 -5.19
N THR A 126 -17.17 0.39 -5.80
CA THR A 126 -16.16 -0.36 -6.57
C THR A 126 -15.45 -1.39 -5.69
N LEU A 127 -15.04 -1.01 -4.48
CA LEU A 127 -14.40 -1.93 -3.54
C LEU A 127 -15.34 -3.06 -3.10
N TYR A 128 -16.62 -2.77 -2.93
CA TYR A 128 -17.63 -3.79 -2.61
C TYR A 128 -17.87 -4.76 -3.77
N LEU A 129 -17.95 -4.27 -5.01
CA LEU A 129 -18.04 -5.15 -6.19
C LEU A 129 -16.78 -5.99 -6.36
N PHE A 130 -15.61 -5.43 -6.07
CA PHE A 130 -14.35 -6.16 -6.08
C PHE A 130 -14.30 -7.25 -5.01
N TYR A 131 -14.85 -7.01 -3.82
CA TYR A 131 -15.05 -8.06 -2.82
C TYR A 131 -15.88 -9.22 -3.37
N LEU A 132 -17.05 -8.93 -3.97
CA LEU A 132 -17.90 -9.96 -4.56
C LEU A 132 -17.18 -10.72 -5.68
N SER A 133 -16.30 -10.05 -6.41
CA SER A 133 -15.46 -10.68 -7.43
C SER A 133 -14.44 -11.66 -6.83
N LEU A 134 -13.83 -11.32 -5.69
CA LEU A 134 -12.84 -12.15 -5.02
C LEU A 134 -13.44 -13.25 -4.12
N LYS A 135 -14.72 -13.12 -3.78
CA LYS A 135 -15.42 -14.06 -2.89
C LYS A 135 -15.58 -15.41 -3.59
N ASN A 136 -14.64 -16.32 -3.34
CA ASN A 136 -14.81 -17.73 -3.68
C ASN A 136 -15.73 -18.39 -2.65
N HIS A 137 -16.62 -19.28 -3.09
CA HIS A 137 -17.55 -20.08 -2.26
C HIS A 137 -16.85 -21.14 -1.38
N THR A 138 -15.56 -20.99 -1.11
CA THR A 138 -14.82 -21.87 -0.20
C THR A 138 -15.03 -21.36 1.22
N ASN A 139 -15.85 -22.07 1.99
CA ASN A 139 -16.00 -21.87 3.42
C ASN A 139 -14.63 -22.06 4.10
N HIS A 140 -13.88 -20.98 4.31
CA HIS A 140 -12.83 -20.99 5.32
C HIS A 140 -13.52 -21.04 6.68
N PRO A 141 -13.33 -22.10 7.48
CA PRO A 141 -13.79 -22.12 8.87
C PRO A 141 -12.96 -21.10 9.63
N GLY A 142 -13.38 -19.83 9.56
CA GLY A 142 -12.66 -18.75 10.20
C GLY A 142 -12.71 -18.93 11.70
N THR A 143 -11.56 -18.81 12.36
CA THR A 143 -11.49 -18.78 13.82
C THR A 143 -12.22 -17.54 14.35
N GLY A 144 -12.69 -17.58 15.60
CA GLY A 144 -13.46 -16.48 16.22
C GLY A 144 -12.78 -15.11 16.17
N ASN A 145 -11.45 -15.06 16.03
CA ASN A 145 -10.66 -13.82 16.04
C ASN A 145 -10.42 -13.20 14.65
N LYS A 146 -10.99 -13.74 13.57
CA LYS A 146 -10.75 -13.23 12.20
C LYS A 146 -11.08 -11.75 12.03
N TYR A 147 -12.16 -11.27 12.66
CA TYR A 147 -12.59 -9.87 12.55
C TYR A 147 -11.64 -8.91 13.24
N ILE A 148 -10.95 -9.35 14.31
CA ILE A 148 -9.94 -8.55 15.00
C ILE A 148 -8.75 -8.30 14.05
N TYR A 149 -8.27 -9.34 13.36
CA TYR A 149 -7.16 -9.19 12.41
C TYR A 149 -7.52 -8.30 11.23
N LEU A 150 -8.75 -8.42 10.70
CA LEU A 150 -9.25 -7.54 9.63
C LEU A 150 -9.37 -6.10 10.12
N PHE A 151 -9.90 -5.87 11.32
CA PHE A 151 -10.02 -4.52 11.86
C PHE A 151 -8.64 -3.88 12.10
N LEU A 152 -7.72 -4.60 12.74
CA LEU A 152 -6.35 -4.13 12.97
C LEU A 152 -5.59 -3.86 11.66
N LEU A 153 -5.83 -4.66 10.63
CA LEU A 153 -5.27 -4.45 9.31
C LEU A 153 -5.78 -3.15 8.68
N LEU A 154 -7.10 -2.95 8.67
CA LEU A 154 -7.75 -1.74 8.16
C LEU A 154 -7.20 -0.50 8.87
N VAL A 155 -7.19 -0.53 10.20
CA VAL A 155 -6.69 0.57 11.05
C VAL A 155 -5.22 0.82 10.82
N GLY A 156 -4.39 -0.23 10.82
CA GLY A 156 -2.95 -0.11 10.64
C GLY A 156 -2.58 0.50 9.29
N ILE A 157 -3.14 0.00 8.19
CA ILE A 157 -2.87 0.56 6.84
C ILE A 157 -3.41 1.98 6.74
N GLY A 158 -4.59 2.25 7.29
CA GLY A 158 -5.20 3.58 7.23
C GLY A 158 -4.37 4.63 7.98
N PHE A 159 -3.80 4.27 9.12
CA PHE A 159 -2.86 5.13 9.82
C PHE A 159 -1.52 5.29 9.11
N VAL A 160 -1.01 4.26 8.42
CA VAL A 160 0.18 4.40 7.56
C VAL A 160 -0.07 5.43 6.48
N ASP A 161 -1.18 5.32 5.76
CA ASP A 161 -1.55 6.24 4.68
C ASP A 161 -1.78 7.67 5.22
N PHE A 162 -2.48 7.81 6.35
CA PHE A 162 -2.68 9.11 6.99
C PHE A 162 -1.37 9.72 7.47
N ALA A 163 -0.45 8.90 8.01
CA ALA A 163 0.87 9.35 8.42
C ALA A 163 1.70 9.86 7.24
N MET A 164 1.54 9.31 6.03
CA MET A 164 2.17 9.87 4.83
C MET A 164 1.65 11.28 4.51
N LYS A 165 0.34 11.52 4.66
CA LYS A 165 -0.24 12.86 4.50
C LYS A 165 0.20 13.82 5.61
N MET A 166 0.24 13.36 6.86
CA MET A 166 0.79 14.11 7.99
C MET A 166 2.25 14.51 7.77
N PHE A 167 3.06 13.60 7.22
CA PHE A 167 4.43 13.93 6.86
C PHE A 167 4.48 15.04 5.82
N GLU A 168 3.74 14.86 4.72
CA GLU A 168 3.71 15.81 3.61
C GLU A 168 3.28 17.22 4.05
N HIS A 169 2.31 17.33 4.95
CA HIS A 169 1.81 18.63 5.41
C HIS A 169 2.67 19.28 6.50
N ASN A 170 3.14 18.50 7.49
CA ASN A 170 3.75 19.06 8.71
C ASN A 170 5.27 19.20 8.66
N PHE A 171 5.94 18.54 7.71
CA PHE A 171 7.40 18.51 7.64
C PHE A 171 7.93 19.18 6.37
N PRO A 172 9.13 19.78 6.41
CA PRO A 172 9.75 20.37 5.24
C PRO A 172 9.97 19.36 4.11
N LYS A 173 9.81 19.81 2.86
CA LYS A 173 9.93 18.96 1.66
C LYS A 173 11.34 18.39 1.49
N GLU A 174 12.33 19.07 2.01
CA GLU A 174 13.75 18.70 2.02
C GLU A 174 13.98 17.45 2.89
N GLU A 175 13.20 17.26 3.95
CA GLU A 175 13.30 16.11 4.86
C GLU A 175 12.73 14.82 4.25
N LYS A 176 12.02 14.91 3.12
CA LYS A 176 11.37 13.77 2.44
C LYS A 176 12.32 12.62 2.16
N GLY A 177 13.55 12.92 1.72
CA GLY A 177 14.55 11.90 1.42
C GLY A 177 14.90 11.07 2.66
N VAL A 178 15.26 11.74 3.75
CA VAL A 178 15.66 11.10 5.02
C VAL A 178 14.48 10.38 5.67
N PHE A 179 13.27 10.93 5.58
CA PHE A 179 12.06 10.28 6.08
C PHE A 179 11.79 8.94 5.40
N VAL A 180 11.78 8.90 4.05
CA VAL A 180 11.55 7.67 3.29
C VAL A 180 12.65 6.65 3.57
N PHE A 181 13.92 7.10 3.64
CA PHE A 181 15.03 6.24 4.06
C PHE A 181 14.80 5.64 5.44
N THR A 182 14.40 6.46 6.42
CA THR A 182 14.20 6.04 7.81
C THR A 182 13.12 4.97 7.94
N ILE A 183 11.98 5.13 7.24
CA ILE A 183 10.89 4.14 7.22
C ILE A 183 11.42 2.78 6.74
N PHE A 184 12.04 2.75 5.57
CA PHE A 184 12.50 1.50 4.97
C PHE A 184 13.69 0.89 5.72
N PHE A 185 14.58 1.72 6.25
CA PHE A 185 15.72 1.24 7.03
C PHE A 185 15.27 0.64 8.36
N ALA A 186 14.37 1.29 9.09
CA ALA A 186 13.77 0.73 10.31
C ALA A 186 13.06 -0.60 10.03
N ALA A 187 12.29 -0.65 8.94
CA ALA A 187 11.61 -1.86 8.49
C ALA A 187 12.59 -2.99 8.11
N PHE A 188 13.71 -2.65 7.46
CA PHE A 188 14.78 -3.59 7.14
C PHE A 188 15.44 -4.15 8.41
N ILE A 189 15.77 -3.31 9.39
CA ILE A 189 16.35 -3.75 10.67
C ILE A 189 15.40 -4.68 11.41
N TYR A 190 14.12 -4.31 11.53
CA TYR A 190 13.12 -5.15 12.19
C TYR A 190 13.01 -6.53 11.52
N THR A 191 12.86 -6.55 10.19
CA THR A 191 12.71 -7.81 9.44
C THR A 191 13.98 -8.67 9.49
N THR A 192 15.17 -8.04 9.50
CA THR A 192 16.45 -8.74 9.66
C THR A 192 16.54 -9.41 11.02
N THR A 193 16.16 -8.70 12.09
CA THR A 193 16.10 -9.26 13.44
C THR A 193 15.13 -10.43 13.50
N TYR A 194 13.94 -10.28 12.90
CA TYR A 194 12.96 -11.36 12.84
C TYR A 194 13.47 -12.60 12.10
N LEU A 195 14.13 -12.43 10.95
CA LEU A 195 14.74 -13.53 10.18
C LEU A 195 15.77 -14.30 11.02
N LYS A 196 16.63 -13.58 11.75
CA LYS A 196 17.65 -14.17 12.63
C LYS A 196 17.02 -14.94 13.80
N VAL A 197 16.05 -14.33 14.50
CA VAL A 197 15.37 -14.95 15.65
C VAL A 197 14.60 -16.20 15.23
N LYS A 198 13.88 -16.14 14.11
CA LYS A 198 13.13 -17.28 13.58
C LYS A 198 13.97 -18.26 12.76
N LYS A 199 15.28 -18.01 12.60
CA LYS A 199 16.23 -18.83 11.83
C LYS A 199 15.69 -19.20 10.45
N ILE A 200 15.04 -18.24 9.78
CA ILE A 200 14.44 -18.46 8.46
C ILE A 200 15.56 -18.73 7.46
N LYS A 201 15.48 -19.87 6.76
CA LYS A 201 16.48 -20.28 5.77
C LYS A 201 16.54 -19.27 4.63
N PHE A 202 17.75 -18.97 4.19
CA PHE A 202 17.97 -18.12 3.04
C PHE A 202 17.64 -18.86 1.75
N ASP A 203 16.71 -18.33 0.97
CA ASP A 203 16.42 -18.77 -0.39
C ASP A 203 16.80 -17.67 -1.39
N LYS A 204 17.70 -18.01 -2.32
CA LYS A 204 18.24 -17.07 -3.31
C LYS A 204 17.16 -16.57 -4.26
N GLY A 205 16.20 -17.42 -4.63
CA GLY A 205 15.10 -17.06 -5.52
C GLY A 205 14.19 -16.01 -4.91
N THR A 206 13.74 -16.26 -3.69
CA THR A 206 12.94 -15.35 -2.86
C THR A 206 13.67 -14.02 -2.63
N TYR A 207 14.95 -14.08 -2.29
CA TYR A 207 15.73 -12.87 -2.01
C TYR A 207 15.87 -11.98 -3.25
N ARG A 208 16.19 -12.56 -4.41
CA ARG A 208 16.26 -11.81 -5.70
C ARG A 208 14.93 -11.19 -6.07
N LEU A 209 13.83 -11.90 -5.89
CA LEU A 209 12.49 -11.36 -6.15
C LEU A 209 12.17 -10.20 -5.21
N GLY A 210 12.57 -10.30 -3.94
CA GLY A 210 12.43 -9.20 -2.99
C GLY A 210 13.30 -7.99 -3.33
N LEU A 211 14.53 -8.18 -3.82
CA LEU A 211 15.35 -7.06 -4.31
C LEU A 211 14.65 -6.32 -5.46
N LEU A 212 14.12 -7.06 -6.45
CA LEU A 212 13.35 -6.47 -7.56
C LEU A 212 12.11 -5.71 -7.05
N LEU A 213 11.45 -6.24 -6.02
CA LEU A 213 10.26 -5.65 -5.42
C LEU A 213 10.52 -4.32 -4.72
N GLY A 214 11.72 -4.10 -4.18
CA GLY A 214 12.06 -2.86 -3.49
C GLY A 214 12.13 -1.62 -4.38
N ILE A 215 12.42 -1.81 -5.68
CA ILE A 215 12.46 -0.71 -6.66
C ILE A 215 11.08 -0.04 -6.79
N PRO A 216 10.01 -0.74 -7.23
CA PRO A 216 8.70 -0.10 -7.31
C PRO A 216 8.17 0.31 -5.94
N ASN A 217 8.58 -0.33 -4.84
CA ASN A 217 8.11 0.03 -3.50
C ASN A 217 8.57 1.44 -3.07
N VAL A 218 9.87 1.75 -3.19
CA VAL A 218 10.37 3.10 -2.84
C VAL A 218 9.78 4.16 -3.75
N PHE A 219 9.64 3.88 -5.05
CA PHE A 219 9.05 4.80 -6.01
C PHE A 219 7.54 5.01 -5.76
N ALA A 220 6.81 3.98 -5.34
CA ALA A 220 5.40 4.12 -4.96
C ALA A 220 5.22 5.14 -3.84
N ILE A 221 6.02 5.06 -2.77
CA ILE A 221 5.98 6.03 -1.66
C ILE A 221 6.46 7.40 -2.12
N HIS A 222 7.55 7.48 -2.89
CA HIS A 222 8.07 8.74 -3.39
C HIS A 222 7.04 9.51 -4.22
N PHE A 223 6.37 8.83 -5.16
CA PHE A 223 5.36 9.43 -6.02
C PHE A 223 4.03 9.66 -5.30
N LEU A 224 3.68 8.83 -4.32
CA LEU A 224 2.52 9.08 -3.45
C LEU A 224 2.69 10.41 -2.70
N LEU A 225 3.81 10.61 -2.02
CA LEU A 225 4.10 11.87 -1.32
C LEU A 225 4.11 13.07 -2.29
N ALA A 226 4.61 12.89 -3.52
CA ALA A 226 4.56 13.94 -4.53
C ALA A 226 3.12 14.24 -4.97
N ALA A 227 2.26 13.22 -5.12
CA ALA A 227 0.85 13.40 -5.45
C ALA A 227 0.08 14.09 -4.31
N LEU A 228 0.34 13.73 -3.05
CA LEU A 228 -0.29 14.35 -1.87
C LEU A 228 0.07 15.85 -1.73
N SER A 229 1.21 16.26 -2.26
CA SER A 229 1.64 17.66 -2.29
C SER A 229 0.99 18.51 -3.40
N GLU A 230 0.35 17.86 -4.38
CA GLU A 230 -0.36 18.53 -5.47
C GLU A 230 -1.88 18.44 -5.34
N LEU A 231 -2.38 17.42 -4.63
CA LEU A 231 -3.78 17.01 -4.68
C LEU A 231 -4.31 16.64 -3.29
N PRO A 232 -5.61 16.91 -3.02
CA PRO A 232 -6.28 16.48 -1.80
C PRO A 232 -6.24 14.97 -1.57
N ALA A 233 -6.23 14.55 -0.31
CA ALA A 233 -6.25 13.15 0.09
C ALA A 233 -7.49 12.40 -0.45
N ILE A 234 -8.65 13.06 -0.47
CA ILE A 234 -9.91 12.50 -1.03
C ILE A 234 -9.82 12.18 -2.53
N ILE A 235 -8.85 12.75 -3.25
CA ILE A 235 -8.60 12.42 -4.66
C ILE A 235 -7.50 11.37 -4.76
N VAL A 236 -6.38 11.57 -4.07
CA VAL A 236 -5.17 10.75 -4.20
C VAL A 236 -5.41 9.31 -3.78
N PHE A 237 -5.91 9.08 -2.56
CA PHE A 237 -6.02 7.72 -2.04
C PHE A 237 -7.05 6.87 -2.81
N PRO A 238 -8.23 7.38 -3.22
CA PRO A 238 -9.20 6.55 -3.93
C PRO A 238 -8.79 6.23 -5.35
N ILE A 239 -8.28 7.24 -6.07
CA ILE A 239 -7.77 7.02 -7.42
C ILE A 239 -6.58 6.06 -7.39
N GLN A 240 -5.68 6.17 -6.41
CA GLN A 240 -4.58 5.22 -6.26
C GLN A 240 -5.08 3.80 -6.02
N ASN A 241 -6.00 3.61 -5.06
CA ASN A 241 -6.50 2.27 -4.71
C ASN A 241 -7.23 1.60 -5.88
N ILE A 242 -8.15 2.32 -6.53
CA ILE A 242 -8.90 1.80 -7.68
C ILE A 242 -7.96 1.59 -8.87
N GLY A 243 -7.07 2.54 -9.15
CA GLY A 243 -6.10 2.43 -10.23
C GLY A 243 -5.24 1.18 -10.08
N VAL A 244 -4.77 0.89 -8.87
CA VAL A 244 -4.03 -0.33 -8.57
C VAL A 244 -4.88 -1.58 -8.83
N ILE A 245 -6.14 -1.60 -8.37
CA ILE A 245 -7.07 -2.73 -8.59
C ILE A 245 -7.28 -2.96 -10.10
N VAL A 246 -7.57 -1.93 -10.86
CA VAL A 246 -7.83 -2.03 -12.30
C VAL A 246 -6.61 -2.55 -13.05
N ILE A 247 -5.43 -1.94 -12.84
CA ILE A 247 -4.21 -2.37 -13.53
C ILE A 247 -3.81 -3.78 -13.12
N THR A 248 -3.90 -4.12 -11.83
CA THR A 248 -3.52 -5.46 -11.35
C THR A 248 -4.49 -6.53 -11.85
N ALA A 249 -5.78 -6.25 -11.97
CA ALA A 249 -6.76 -7.17 -12.54
C ALA A 249 -6.51 -7.41 -14.04
N ILE A 250 -6.24 -6.36 -14.82
CA ILE A 250 -5.91 -6.48 -16.24
C ILE A 250 -4.60 -7.25 -16.42
N ALA A 251 -3.56 -6.89 -15.68
CA ALA A 251 -2.28 -7.60 -15.72
C ALA A 251 -2.42 -9.06 -15.26
N ALA A 252 -3.29 -9.33 -14.27
CA ALA A 252 -3.56 -10.68 -13.81
C ALA A 252 -4.17 -11.57 -14.91
N TYR A 253 -5.12 -11.01 -15.67
CA TYR A 253 -5.71 -11.65 -16.83
C TYR A 253 -4.66 -11.88 -17.94
N LEU A 254 -3.79 -10.90 -18.22
CA LEU A 254 -2.79 -11.04 -19.31
C LEU A 254 -1.66 -12.02 -18.97
N ILE A 255 -1.14 -11.97 -17.75
CA ILE A 255 0.06 -12.74 -17.35
C ILE A 255 -0.31 -14.16 -16.90
N TRP A 256 -1.33 -14.31 -16.05
CA TRP A 256 -1.73 -15.60 -15.48
C TRP A 256 -3.02 -16.16 -16.09
N LYS A 257 -3.61 -15.49 -17.08
CA LYS A 257 -4.86 -15.93 -17.75
C LYS A 257 -6.03 -16.13 -16.78
N GLU A 258 -6.03 -15.38 -15.68
CA GLU A 258 -7.11 -15.42 -14.68
C GLU A 258 -8.38 -14.80 -15.22
N LYS A 259 -9.48 -15.57 -15.27
CA LYS A 259 -10.76 -15.08 -15.76
C LYS A 259 -11.35 -14.04 -14.81
N ILE A 260 -11.69 -12.87 -15.35
CA ILE A 260 -12.41 -11.82 -14.61
C ILE A 260 -13.91 -12.15 -14.67
N ASN A 261 -14.52 -12.40 -13.51
CA ASN A 261 -15.96 -12.65 -13.39
C ASN A 261 -16.79 -11.37 -13.60
N LEU A 262 -18.12 -11.51 -13.66
CA LEU A 262 -19.03 -10.39 -13.92
C LEU A 262 -18.86 -9.26 -12.90
N TYR A 263 -18.80 -9.58 -11.60
CA TYR A 263 -18.58 -8.57 -10.55
C TYR A 263 -17.26 -7.82 -10.75
N GLY A 264 -16.19 -8.50 -11.16
CA GLY A 264 -14.90 -7.87 -11.44
C GLY A 264 -14.96 -6.92 -12.64
N LYS A 265 -15.68 -7.30 -13.71
CA LYS A 265 -15.89 -6.42 -14.87
C LYS A 265 -16.69 -5.16 -14.50
N ILE A 266 -17.76 -5.32 -13.72
CA ILE A 266 -18.57 -4.19 -13.24
C ILE A 266 -17.74 -3.31 -12.30
N ALA A 267 -16.96 -3.90 -11.39
CA ALA A 267 -16.05 -3.15 -10.51
C ALA A 267 -15.06 -2.30 -11.31
N ILE A 268 -14.47 -2.83 -12.38
CA ILE A 268 -13.57 -2.06 -13.25
C ILE A 268 -14.31 -0.89 -13.90
N ALA A 269 -15.50 -1.11 -14.47
CA ALA A 269 -16.27 -0.06 -15.13
C ALA A 269 -16.68 1.06 -14.14
N VAL A 270 -17.23 0.68 -12.98
CA VAL A 270 -17.61 1.64 -11.92
C VAL A 270 -16.39 2.36 -11.36
N GLY A 271 -15.25 1.66 -11.22
CA GLY A 271 -14.00 2.24 -10.75
C GLY A 271 -13.44 3.30 -11.70
N ILE A 272 -13.51 3.07 -13.00
CA ILE A 272 -13.12 4.07 -14.01
C ILE A 272 -14.03 5.30 -13.90
N ALA A 273 -15.35 5.10 -13.76
CA ALA A 273 -16.29 6.20 -13.56
C ALA A 273 -16.01 6.98 -12.27
N ALA A 274 -15.67 6.30 -11.18
CA ALA A 274 -15.26 6.93 -9.92
C ALA A 274 -14.01 7.81 -10.09
N ILE A 275 -12.97 7.30 -10.77
CA ILE A 275 -11.74 8.07 -11.05
C ILE A 275 -12.05 9.31 -11.89
N LEU A 276 -12.88 9.18 -12.92
CA LEU A 276 -13.27 10.31 -13.76
C LEU A 276 -14.03 11.37 -12.97
N LEU A 277 -14.93 10.95 -12.07
CA LEU A 277 -15.72 11.86 -11.24
C LEU A 277 -14.88 12.56 -10.17
N LEU A 278 -13.92 11.87 -9.57
CA LEU A 278 -12.96 12.45 -8.61
C LEU A 278 -11.99 13.46 -9.26
N LYS A 279 -11.85 13.43 -10.58
CA LYS A 279 -11.01 14.35 -11.35
C LYS A 279 -11.75 15.64 -11.75
N LEU A 280 -13.09 15.56 -11.87
CA LEU A 280 -13.97 16.64 -12.36
C LEU A 280 -14.27 17.69 -11.30
#